data_AF-A0A066ZBL3-F1
#
_entry.id   AF-A0A066ZBL3-F1
#
_cell.length_a   1.000
_cell.length_b   1.000
_cell.length_c   1.000
_cell.angle_alpha   90.00
_cell.angle_beta   90.00
_cell.angle_gamma   90.00
#
_symmetry.space_group_name_H-M   'P 1'
#
loop_
_entity.id
_entity.type
_entity.pdbx_description
1 polymer ?
#
loop_
_entity_poly.entity_id
_entity_poly.type
_entity_poly.pdbx_seq_one_letter_code
_entity_poly.pdbx_strand_id
1 'polypeptide(L)'
;MRAGRPGHFAALSDTLAPLGIEVGWSWYLTHTGTSTPETIGDALRRHGVTPVEPVDALVAVCEERYLDHLAEVREIPRVADLARSLAGRLPLAVASGGMRRTVQATMAHLGLTGLFSCTVTRDDVAEGKPAPEIFLLAAERLGVDPARCLVLEDSDSGLLAAHRAGMAAVDIRTDAF
;
A
#
# COMPACT_ATOMS: atom_id res chain seq x y z
N MET A 1 16.08 -15.71 -11.07
CA MET A 1 16.26 -14.28 -11.37
C MET A 1 16.33 -13.55 -10.05
N ARG A 2 17.36 -12.75 -9.76
CA ARG A 2 17.33 -11.85 -8.60
C ARG A 2 16.12 -10.94 -8.78
N ALA A 3 15.13 -11.00 -7.89
CA ALA A 3 14.07 -10.01 -7.88
C ALA A 3 14.76 -8.63 -7.78
N GLY A 4 14.48 -7.74 -8.74
CA GLY A 4 14.88 -6.34 -8.62
C GLY A 4 14.37 -5.78 -7.29
N ARG A 5 14.98 -4.69 -6.81
CA ARG A 5 14.45 -3.97 -5.65
C ARG A 5 12.98 -3.63 -5.94
N PRO A 6 12.01 -4.02 -5.10
CA PRO A 6 10.61 -3.67 -5.34
C PRO A 6 10.46 -2.17 -5.55
N GLY A 7 9.63 -1.76 -6.53
CA GLY A 7 9.59 -0.37 -7.00
C GLY A 7 9.38 0.67 -5.88
N HIS A 8 8.56 0.34 -4.88
CA HIS A 8 8.37 1.20 -3.71
C HIS A 8 9.63 1.36 -2.84
N PHE A 9 10.42 0.30 -2.65
CA PHE A 9 11.68 0.39 -1.90
C PHE A 9 12.73 1.18 -2.67
N ALA A 10 12.85 0.96 -3.98
CA ALA A 10 13.76 1.74 -4.83
C ALA A 10 13.41 3.24 -4.78
N ALA A 11 12.14 3.58 -5.03
CA ALA A 11 11.66 4.96 -5.00
C ALA A 11 11.90 5.65 -3.65
N LEU A 12 11.63 4.95 -2.53
CA LEU A 12 11.87 5.48 -1.19
C LEU A 12 13.36 5.68 -0.92
N SER A 13 14.19 4.66 -1.18
CA SER A 13 15.63 4.71 -0.98
C SER A 13 16.25 5.87 -1.76
N ASP A 14 15.87 6.04 -3.02
CA ASP A 14 16.40 7.10 -3.87
C ASP A 14 15.92 8.49 -3.41
N THR A 15 14.75 8.57 -2.78
CA THR A 15 14.19 9.81 -2.16
C THR A 15 14.94 10.23 -0.92
N LEU A 16 15.35 9.27 -0.11
CA LEU A 16 16.03 9.54 1.14
C LEU A 16 17.56 9.72 0.96
N ALA A 17 18.17 9.09 -0.04
CA ALA A 17 19.62 9.14 -0.24
C ALA A 17 20.21 10.56 -0.39
N PRO A 18 19.61 11.52 -1.13
CA PRO A 18 20.09 12.90 -1.21
C PRO A 18 20.08 13.65 0.13
N LEU A 19 19.26 13.20 1.09
CA LEU A 19 19.19 13.74 2.44
C LEU A 19 20.24 13.11 3.38
N GLY A 20 21.12 12.25 2.87
CA GLY A 20 22.09 11.48 3.66
C GLY A 20 21.46 10.34 4.45
N ILE A 21 20.25 9.92 4.09
CA ILE A 21 19.52 8.84 4.76
C ILE A 21 19.60 7.58 3.91
N GLU A 22 20.28 6.57 4.43
CA GLU A 22 20.31 5.23 3.85
C GLU A 22 19.39 4.31 4.65
N VAL A 23 18.41 3.71 3.97
CA VAL A 23 17.48 2.74 4.57
C VAL A 23 17.74 1.34 4.03
N GLY A 24 17.87 0.38 4.95
CA GLY A 24 18.05 -1.03 4.61
C GLY A 24 16.73 -1.74 4.30
N TRP A 25 16.81 -2.86 3.58
CA TRP A 25 15.65 -3.70 3.26
C TRP A 25 14.90 -4.19 4.50
N SER A 26 15.61 -4.56 5.57
CA SER A 26 15.00 -5.00 6.83
C SER A 26 14.16 -3.91 7.49
N TRP A 27 14.65 -2.65 7.47
CA TRP A 27 13.86 -1.51 7.96
C TRP A 27 12.66 -1.24 7.05
N TYR A 28 12.81 -1.36 5.74
CA TYR A 28 11.68 -1.18 4.82
C TYR A 28 10.57 -2.22 5.08
N LEU A 29 10.94 -3.47 5.33
CA LEU A 29 9.98 -4.53 5.69
C LEU A 29 9.19 -4.23 6.97
N THR A 30 9.74 -3.48 7.94
CA THR A 30 8.96 -3.09 9.14
C THR A 30 7.96 -1.96 8.87
N HIS A 31 7.98 -1.37 7.67
CA HIS A 31 7.11 -0.27 7.24
C HIS A 31 6.22 -0.68 6.05
N THR A 32 6.21 -1.95 5.65
CA THR A 32 5.24 -2.43 4.66
C THR A 32 3.83 -2.24 5.20
N GLY A 33 2.94 -1.67 4.38
CA GLY A 33 1.56 -1.36 4.75
C GLY A 33 1.33 0.04 5.34
N THR A 34 2.39 0.79 5.69
CA THR A 34 2.26 2.21 6.05
C THR A 34 2.33 3.11 4.82
N SER A 35 1.84 4.34 4.96
CA SER A 35 1.83 5.31 3.87
C SER A 35 3.20 5.96 3.65
N THR A 36 3.43 6.48 2.43
CA THR A 36 4.67 7.19 2.09
C THR A 36 5.00 8.34 3.05
N PRO A 37 4.05 9.22 3.45
CA PRO A 37 4.33 10.27 4.44
C PRO A 37 4.78 9.73 5.80
N GLU A 38 4.14 8.65 6.29
CA GLU A 38 4.49 8.03 7.57
C GLU A 38 5.89 7.41 7.52
N THR A 39 6.21 6.70 6.43
CA THR A 39 7.51 6.06 6.23
C THR A 39 8.64 7.08 6.09
N ILE A 40 8.43 8.15 5.32
CA ILE A 40 9.41 9.25 5.20
C ILE A 40 9.56 9.96 6.56
N GLY A 41 8.46 10.23 7.26
CA GLY A 41 8.48 10.86 8.59
C GLY A 41 9.25 10.05 9.64
N ASP A 42 9.07 8.72 9.68
CA ASP A 42 9.87 7.85 10.55
C ASP A 42 11.36 7.89 10.20
N ALA A 43 11.70 7.81 8.91
CA ALA A 43 13.09 7.87 8.46
C ALA A 43 13.78 9.19 8.87
N LEU A 44 13.14 10.34 8.60
CA LEU A 44 13.64 11.66 9.00
C LEU A 44 13.88 11.74 10.52
N ARG A 45 12.88 11.31 11.31
CA ARG A 45 12.96 11.32 12.78
C ARG A 45 14.08 10.41 13.30
N ARG A 46 14.21 9.19 12.79
CA ARG A 46 15.24 8.22 13.25
C ARG A 46 16.65 8.66 12.92
N HIS A 47 16.84 9.33 11.79
CA HIS A 47 18.13 9.82 11.35
C HIS A 47 18.44 11.25 11.85
N GLY A 48 17.51 11.88 12.58
CA GLY A 48 17.69 13.24 13.10
C GLY A 48 17.79 14.31 12.01
N VAL A 49 17.19 14.05 10.84
CA VAL A 49 17.25 14.95 9.69
C VAL A 49 16.00 15.82 9.67
N THR A 50 16.19 17.13 9.63
CA THR A 50 15.12 18.09 9.31
C THR A 50 15.31 18.49 7.85
N PRO A 51 14.38 18.12 6.94
CA PRO A 51 14.52 18.45 5.53
C PRO A 51 14.29 19.95 5.31
N VAL A 52 14.87 20.50 4.24
CA VAL A 52 14.60 21.88 3.82
C VAL A 52 13.20 21.97 3.20
N GLU A 53 12.86 20.97 2.39
CA GLU A 53 11.56 20.82 1.76
C GLU A 53 10.55 20.21 2.74
N PRO A 54 9.25 20.56 2.63
CA PRO A 54 8.22 19.89 3.41
C PRO A 54 8.11 18.41 3.04
N VAL A 55 7.64 17.58 3.99
CA VAL A 55 7.46 16.13 3.78
C VAL A 55 6.62 15.84 2.54
N ASP A 56 5.58 16.63 2.27
CA ASP A 56 4.71 16.45 1.10
C ASP A 56 5.47 16.60 -0.23
N ALA A 57 6.51 17.43 -0.29
CA ALA A 57 7.36 17.53 -1.48
C ALA A 57 8.22 16.27 -1.66
N LEU A 58 8.73 15.70 -0.57
CA LEU A 58 9.46 14.42 -0.61
C LEU A 58 8.53 13.27 -1.01
N VAL A 59 7.28 13.28 -0.55
CA VAL A 59 6.24 12.32 -0.95
C VAL A 59 6.02 12.40 -2.46
N ALA A 60 5.83 13.60 -3.01
CA ALA A 60 5.63 13.79 -4.44
C ALA A 60 6.82 13.25 -5.28
N VAL A 61 8.06 13.51 -4.85
CA VAL A 61 9.28 12.96 -5.48
C VAL A 61 9.30 11.43 -5.40
N CYS A 62 8.93 10.86 -4.25
CA CYS A 62 8.86 9.42 -4.08
C CYS A 62 7.78 8.78 -4.98
N GLU A 63 6.63 9.44 -5.15
CA GLU A 63 5.58 8.98 -6.08
C GLU A 63 6.06 9.01 -7.53
N GLU A 64 6.72 10.09 -7.96
CA GLU A 64 7.28 10.20 -9.31
C GLU A 64 8.26 9.07 -9.60
N ARG A 65 9.19 8.81 -8.67
CA ARG A 65 10.15 7.71 -8.80
C ARG A 65 9.49 6.34 -8.81
N TYR A 66 8.44 6.13 -8.01
CA TYR A 66 7.68 4.89 -8.09
C TYR A 66 7.06 4.69 -9.47
N LEU A 67 6.51 5.76 -10.07
CA LEU A 67 5.93 5.71 -11.40
C LEU A 67 6.96 5.43 -12.50
N ASP A 68 8.20 5.87 -12.34
CA ASP A 68 9.31 5.49 -13.24
C ASP A 68 9.59 3.98 -13.23
N HIS A 69 9.33 3.32 -12.10
CA HIS A 69 9.46 1.86 -11.94
C HIS A 69 8.18 1.08 -12.23
N LEU A 70 7.11 1.72 -12.71
CA LEU A 70 5.81 1.08 -12.89
C LEU A 70 5.87 -0.15 -13.81
N ALA A 71 6.74 -0.12 -14.82
CA ALA A 71 6.93 -1.23 -15.78
C ALA A 71 7.49 -2.52 -15.14
N GLU A 72 8.08 -2.43 -13.95
CA GLU A 72 8.61 -3.57 -13.19
C GLU A 72 7.55 -4.19 -12.27
N VAL A 73 6.45 -3.48 -12.01
CA VAL A 73 5.39 -3.92 -11.11
C VAL A 73 4.70 -5.15 -11.70
N ARG A 74 4.49 -6.15 -10.84
CA ARG A 74 3.76 -7.38 -11.18
C ARG A 74 2.68 -7.60 -10.16
N GLU A 75 1.54 -8.09 -10.62
CA GLU A 75 0.50 -8.56 -9.73
C GLU A 75 0.94 -9.80 -8.97
N ILE A 76 0.33 -10.05 -7.81
CA ILE A 76 0.38 -11.36 -7.15
C ILE A 76 -0.63 -12.24 -7.88
N PRO A 77 -0.21 -13.22 -8.72
CA PRO A 77 -1.11 -13.88 -9.67
C PRO A 77 -2.31 -14.52 -9.00
N ARG A 78 -2.10 -15.20 -7.85
CA ARG A 78 -3.18 -15.85 -7.10
C ARG A 78 -4.24 -14.88 -6.59
N VAL A 79 -3.85 -13.67 -6.20
CA VAL A 79 -4.77 -12.63 -5.71
C VAL A 79 -5.52 -12.00 -6.89
N ALA A 80 -4.80 -11.68 -7.97
CA ALA A 80 -5.39 -11.10 -9.17
C ALA A 80 -6.37 -12.07 -9.85
N ASP A 81 -6.03 -13.36 -9.96
CA ASP A 81 -6.89 -14.39 -10.53
C ASP A 81 -8.16 -14.59 -9.69
N LEU A 82 -8.03 -14.57 -8.36
CA LEU A 82 -9.19 -14.61 -7.47
C LEU A 82 -10.08 -13.39 -7.69
N ALA A 83 -9.53 -12.17 -7.72
CA ALA A 83 -10.27 -10.94 -7.98
C ALA A 83 -11.00 -11.00 -9.34
N ARG A 84 -10.33 -11.44 -10.41
CA ARG A 84 -10.95 -11.65 -11.74
C ARG A 84 -12.10 -12.65 -11.68
N SER A 85 -11.94 -13.75 -10.95
CA SER A 85 -12.97 -14.81 -10.85
C SER A 85 -14.21 -14.40 -10.06
N LEU A 86 -14.08 -13.38 -9.20
CA LEU A 86 -15.13 -12.87 -8.32
C LEU A 86 -15.75 -11.56 -8.81
N ALA A 87 -15.07 -10.82 -9.69
CA ALA A 87 -15.57 -9.57 -10.25
C ALA A 87 -16.97 -9.78 -10.88
N GLY A 88 -17.93 -8.93 -10.51
CA GLY A 88 -19.32 -9.03 -10.93
C GLY A 88 -20.15 -10.11 -10.21
N ARG A 89 -19.52 -10.98 -9.39
CA ARG A 89 -20.20 -12.01 -8.58
C ARG A 89 -20.25 -11.63 -7.10
N LEU A 90 -19.23 -10.92 -6.62
CA LEU A 90 -19.16 -10.35 -5.27
C LEU A 90 -18.76 -8.87 -5.37
N PRO A 91 -19.20 -8.03 -4.41
CA PRO A 91 -18.68 -6.67 -4.28
C PRO A 91 -17.20 -6.74 -3.85
N LEU A 92 -16.32 -6.12 -4.63
CA LEU A 92 -14.88 -6.10 -4.38
C LEU A 92 -14.38 -4.66 -4.20
N ALA A 93 -13.45 -4.44 -3.29
CA ALA A 93 -12.77 -3.16 -3.11
C ALA A 93 -11.25 -3.34 -3.02
N VAL A 94 -10.52 -2.29 -3.38
CA VAL A 94 -9.10 -2.11 -3.03
C VAL A 94 -9.04 -1.19 -1.81
N ALA A 95 -8.29 -1.58 -0.77
CA ALA A 95 -8.02 -0.77 0.41
C ALA A 95 -6.50 -0.68 0.65
N SER A 96 -5.87 0.40 0.17
CA SER A 96 -4.41 0.55 0.12
C SER A 96 -3.90 1.70 0.98
N GLY A 97 -2.81 1.46 1.73
CA GLY A 97 -2.08 2.53 2.43
C GLY A 97 -1.27 3.44 1.49
N GLY A 98 -1.22 3.12 0.19
CA GLY A 98 -0.58 3.96 -0.82
C GLY A 98 -1.40 5.19 -1.19
N MET A 99 -0.71 6.16 -1.81
CA MET A 99 -1.32 7.38 -2.33
C MET A 99 -2.14 7.09 -3.59
N ARG A 100 -3.26 7.80 -3.78
CA ARG A 100 -4.22 7.59 -4.87
C ARG A 100 -3.58 7.54 -6.24
N ARG A 101 -2.67 8.47 -6.52
CA ARG A 101 -1.95 8.56 -7.80
C ARG A 101 -1.21 7.25 -8.11
N THR A 102 -0.42 6.74 -7.16
CA THR A 102 0.33 5.49 -7.33
C THR A 102 -0.58 4.26 -7.42
N VAL A 103 -1.65 4.20 -6.62
CA VAL A 103 -2.59 3.08 -6.62
C VAL A 103 -3.33 3.00 -7.95
N GLN A 104 -3.86 4.12 -8.45
CA GLN A 104 -4.58 4.18 -9.72
C GLN A 104 -3.68 3.85 -10.92
N ALA A 105 -2.44 4.37 -10.93
CA ALA A 105 -1.47 4.04 -11.97
C ALA A 105 -1.11 2.55 -11.98
N THR A 106 -0.93 1.95 -10.79
CA THR A 106 -0.67 0.51 -10.63
C THR A 106 -1.85 -0.32 -11.14
N MET A 107 -3.07 0.05 -10.78
CA MET A 107 -4.28 -0.64 -11.25
C MET A 107 -4.45 -0.56 -12.76
N ALA A 108 -4.17 0.60 -13.35
CA ALA A 108 -4.20 0.77 -14.80
C ALA A 108 -3.12 -0.06 -15.49
N HIS A 109 -1.88 -0.02 -14.99
CA HIS A 109 -0.76 -0.78 -15.54
C HIS A 109 -1.01 -2.29 -15.54
N LEU A 110 -1.59 -2.81 -14.45
CA LEU A 110 -1.90 -4.23 -14.29
C LEU A 110 -3.21 -4.65 -14.98
N GLY A 111 -3.96 -3.71 -15.55
CA GLY A 111 -5.26 -4.00 -16.18
C GLY A 111 -6.35 -4.43 -15.19
N LEU A 112 -6.31 -3.92 -13.96
CA LEU A 112 -7.20 -4.32 -12.85
C LEU A 112 -8.29 -3.28 -12.51
N THR A 113 -8.25 -2.08 -13.11
CA THR A 113 -9.15 -0.95 -12.79
C THR A 113 -10.65 -1.30 -12.81
N GLY A 114 -11.09 -2.19 -13.70
CA GLY A 114 -12.51 -2.54 -13.86
C GLY A 114 -13.04 -3.63 -12.93
N LEU A 115 -12.20 -4.22 -12.07
CA LEU A 115 -12.59 -5.37 -11.26
C LEU A 115 -13.27 -4.99 -9.93
N PHE A 116 -13.05 -3.76 -9.46
CA PHE A 116 -13.43 -3.34 -8.11
C PHE A 116 -14.52 -2.26 -8.15
N SER A 117 -15.51 -2.38 -7.27
CA SER A 117 -16.61 -1.41 -7.14
C SER A 117 -16.13 -0.07 -6.56
N CYS A 118 -15.08 -0.11 -5.73
CA CYS A 118 -14.44 1.10 -5.23
C CYS A 118 -12.95 0.87 -4.91
N THR A 119 -12.23 1.97 -4.76
CA THR A 119 -10.86 1.99 -4.26
C THR A 119 -10.79 3.02 -3.13
N VAL A 120 -10.23 2.61 -2.00
CA VAL A 120 -9.95 3.44 -0.83
C VAL A 120 -8.44 3.47 -0.64
N THR A 121 -7.91 4.67 -0.46
CA THR A 121 -6.47 4.98 -0.44
C THR A 121 -6.12 5.76 0.81
N ARG A 122 -4.83 6.05 1.02
CA ARG A 122 -4.41 6.92 2.13
C ARG A 122 -5.11 8.28 2.09
N ASP A 123 -5.38 8.82 0.90
CA ASP A 123 -6.05 10.10 0.70
C ASP A 123 -7.52 10.13 1.15
N ASP A 124 -8.15 8.96 1.35
CA ASP A 124 -9.57 8.86 1.72
C ASP A 124 -9.82 8.84 3.23
N VAL A 125 -8.76 8.76 4.06
CA VAL A 125 -8.87 8.51 5.50
C VAL A 125 -8.05 9.51 6.32
N ALA A 126 -8.47 9.77 7.55
CA ALA A 126 -7.69 10.58 8.49
C ALA A 126 -6.46 9.81 8.97
N GLU A 127 -6.65 8.55 9.39
CA GLU A 127 -5.61 7.69 9.95
C GLU A 127 -5.28 6.50 9.05
N GLY A 128 -3.99 6.29 8.80
CA GLY A 128 -3.48 5.11 8.08
C GLY A 128 -3.54 3.83 8.92
N LYS A 129 -3.25 2.69 8.28
CA LYS A 129 -3.09 1.39 8.98
C LYS A 129 -2.03 1.56 10.08
N PRO A 130 -2.25 1.08 11.32
CA PRO A 130 -3.21 0.05 11.72
C PRO A 130 -4.58 0.57 12.20
N ALA A 131 -4.95 1.83 11.92
CA ALA A 131 -6.34 2.27 12.12
C ALA A 131 -7.29 1.50 11.18
N PRO A 132 -8.51 1.16 11.61
CA PRO A 132 -9.45 0.37 10.82
C PRO A 132 -10.16 1.19 9.72
N GLU A 133 -9.99 2.52 9.72
CA GLU A 133 -10.77 3.48 8.93
C GLU A 133 -10.82 3.12 7.45
N ILE A 134 -9.68 2.70 6.87
CA ILE A 134 -9.61 2.35 5.44
C ILE A 134 -10.47 1.14 5.08
N PHE A 135 -10.55 0.15 5.96
CA PHE A 135 -11.37 -1.04 5.74
C PHE A 135 -12.84 -0.75 6.01
N LEU A 136 -13.15 0.00 7.07
CA LEU A 136 -14.52 0.41 7.38
C LEU A 136 -15.12 1.24 6.24
N LEU A 137 -14.35 2.20 5.69
CA LEU A 137 -14.77 3.00 4.55
C LEU A 137 -14.93 2.16 3.28
N ALA A 138 -14.10 1.14 3.07
CA ALA A 138 -14.26 0.22 1.95
C ALA A 138 -15.56 -0.59 2.09
N ALA A 139 -15.86 -1.13 3.27
CA ALA A 139 -17.09 -1.86 3.55
C ALA A 139 -18.34 -0.97 3.38
N GLU A 140 -18.29 0.27 3.86
CA GLU A 140 -19.33 1.27 3.66
C GLU A 140 -19.60 1.51 2.16
N ARG A 141 -18.55 1.77 1.36
CA ARG A 141 -18.68 1.98 -0.09
C ARG A 141 -19.18 0.75 -0.84
N LEU A 142 -18.93 -0.45 -0.32
CA LEU A 142 -19.48 -1.70 -0.85
C LEU A 142 -20.93 -1.96 -0.40
N GLY A 143 -21.42 -1.26 0.63
CA GLY A 143 -22.70 -1.54 1.26
C GLY A 143 -22.74 -2.90 1.96
N VAL A 144 -21.60 -3.36 2.51
CA VAL A 144 -21.44 -4.67 3.15
C VAL A 144 -21.10 -4.48 4.63
N ASP A 145 -21.70 -5.30 5.49
CA ASP A 145 -21.33 -5.37 6.91
C ASP A 145 -19.86 -5.80 7.05
N PRO A 146 -19.00 -5.07 7.81
CA PRO A 146 -17.61 -5.45 8.04
C PRO A 146 -17.42 -6.91 8.48
N ALA A 147 -18.33 -7.47 9.29
CA ALA A 147 -18.26 -8.87 9.74
C ALA A 147 -18.43 -9.90 8.60
N ARG A 148 -18.87 -9.45 7.42
CA ARG A 148 -19.03 -10.26 6.19
C ARG A 148 -17.93 -10.00 5.16
N CYS A 149 -16.94 -9.17 5.49
CA CYS A 149 -15.80 -8.90 4.65
C CYS A 149 -14.65 -9.88 4.92
N LEU A 150 -13.94 -10.24 3.86
CA LEU A 150 -12.67 -10.98 3.91
C LEU A 150 -11.57 -10.10 3.32
N VAL A 151 -10.56 -9.78 4.13
CA VAL A 151 -9.40 -9.00 3.71
C VAL A 151 -8.27 -9.95 3.27
N LEU A 152 -7.64 -9.66 2.13
CA LEU A 152 -6.38 -10.27 1.72
C LEU A 152 -5.27 -9.26 1.99
N GLU A 153 -4.33 -9.57 2.89
CA GLU A 153 -3.35 -8.61 3.39
C GLU A 153 -1.94 -9.20 3.49
N ASP A 154 -0.93 -8.38 3.23
CA ASP A 154 0.49 -8.73 3.22
C ASP A 154 1.32 -7.93 4.24
N SER A 155 0.68 -7.22 5.18
CA SER A 155 1.33 -6.41 6.20
C SER A 155 0.76 -6.63 7.61
N ASP A 156 1.61 -6.58 8.64
CA ASP A 156 1.16 -6.68 10.03
C ASP A 156 0.23 -5.53 10.42
N SER A 157 0.51 -4.31 9.95
CA SER A 157 -0.32 -3.14 10.19
C SER A 157 -1.69 -3.29 9.54
N GLY A 158 -1.75 -3.87 8.34
CA GLY A 158 -2.98 -4.18 7.62
C GLY A 158 -3.80 -5.29 8.27
N LEU A 159 -3.17 -6.40 8.66
CA LEU A 159 -3.84 -7.48 9.40
C LEU A 159 -4.45 -6.96 10.71
N LEU A 160 -3.71 -6.12 11.45
CA LEU A 160 -4.22 -5.50 12.66
C LEU A 160 -5.38 -4.53 12.39
N ALA A 161 -5.30 -3.73 11.32
CA ALA A 161 -6.39 -2.85 10.90
C ALA A 161 -7.65 -3.65 10.50
N ALA A 162 -7.51 -4.77 9.80
CA ALA A 162 -8.62 -5.64 9.43
C ALA A 162 -9.30 -6.25 10.67
N HIS A 163 -8.50 -6.76 11.62
CA HIS A 163 -8.99 -7.25 12.90
C HIS A 163 -9.74 -6.16 13.68
N ARG A 164 -9.18 -4.94 13.76
CA ARG A 164 -9.82 -3.79 14.43
C ARG A 164 -11.11 -3.34 13.74
N ALA A 165 -11.23 -3.57 12.43
CA ALA A 165 -12.46 -3.32 11.67
C ALA A 165 -13.50 -4.43 11.85
N GLY A 166 -13.21 -5.49 12.60
CA GLY A 166 -14.11 -6.62 12.79
C GLY A 166 -14.20 -7.55 11.57
N MET A 167 -13.20 -7.52 10.69
CA MET A 167 -13.18 -8.30 9.45
C MET A 167 -12.33 -9.57 9.61
N ALA A 168 -12.71 -10.63 8.88
CA ALA A 168 -11.81 -11.77 8.69
C ALA A 168 -10.66 -11.37 7.76
N ALA A 169 -9.46 -11.94 7.98
CA ALA A 169 -8.30 -11.67 7.15
C ALA A 169 -7.54 -12.95 6.81
N VAL A 170 -6.98 -12.99 5.61
CA VAL A 170 -6.00 -13.99 5.15
C VAL A 170 -4.68 -13.26 4.92
N ASP A 171 -3.65 -13.70 5.65
CA ASP A 171 -2.27 -13.29 5.38
C ASP A 171 -1.80 -13.94 4.08
N ILE A 172 -1.41 -13.13 3.10
CA ILE A 172 -0.93 -13.59 1.80
C ILE A 172 0.59 -13.57 1.68
N ARG A 173 1.32 -13.21 2.76
CA ARG A 173 2.77 -13.42 2.81
C ARG A 173 3.02 -14.92 2.80
N THR A 174 3.62 -15.42 1.74
CA THR A 174 4.10 -16.81 1.71
C THR A 174 5.37 -16.91 2.56
N ASP A 175 5.52 -17.99 3.33
CA ASP A 175 6.70 -18.34 4.17
C ASP A 175 8.03 -18.52 3.41
N ALA A 176 8.19 -17.99 2.19
CA ALA A 176 9.37 -18.22 1.36
C ALA A 176 9.75 -17.00 0.52
N PHE A 177 10.75 -16.27 1.03
CA PHE A 177 11.83 -15.67 0.23
C PHE A 177 13.16 -16.19 0.76
#